data_AF-C4Y8Z8-F1
#
_entry.id   AF-C4Y8Z8-F1
#
_cell.length_a   1.000
_cell.length_b   1.000
_cell.length_c   1.000
_cell.angle_alpha   90.00
_cell.angle_beta   90.00
_cell.angle_gamma   90.00
#
_symmetry.space_group_name_H-M   'P 1'
#
loop_
_entity.id
_entity.type
_entity.pdbx_description
1 polymer ?
#
loop_
_entity_poly.entity_id
_entity_poly.type
_entity_poly.pdbx_seq_one_letter_code
_entity_poly.pdbx_strand_id
1 'polypeptide(L)'
;MGKTEMVEDVLDIIDAIEHPINKTLKVLANICAYAGTGNVLQIQSLLQMCSAKPKSDVEEEKKLAESEEDQKKRDGGDTEAASAQGEASATGDEDMEDATTTTTEVKEEEKEKSEDEDEDEEEDIYQGFAVLGLACIAMGEDIGQDMVLRHFSHLMHYGNPLIRRTVPLAMGLVSASYPQMKVFDTLSRYSHDPDLEVSQNAIYAMGLVGAGTNNARLAQLLRQLAQYYSKSPDSLFMVRIAQGILYLGKGTLSLTPFNSERSILNKVSLAALLTVSVSLLDPKSFILSDSTTETSHQMLYYLTPAIKPRMLITVDEDLNPIKVNVRVGQAVDVVGQAGKPKTITGWVTQATPVLLSYGERAELENNEEWISLSHTLEGIVILKKAPESTEGEN
;
A
#
# COMPACT_ATOMS: atom_id res chain seq x y z
N MET A 1 -6.10 7.12 15.42
CA MET A 1 -5.73 7.53 14.05
C MET A 1 -5.93 9.03 13.85
N GLY A 2 -4.93 9.72 13.29
CA GLY A 2 -4.99 11.14 12.95
C GLY A 2 -4.91 12.11 14.14
N LYS A 3 -4.28 11.70 15.25
CA LYS A 3 -3.96 12.58 16.39
C LYS A 3 -2.46 12.54 16.56
N THR A 4 -1.76 13.60 16.16
CA THR A 4 -0.29 13.67 16.16
C THR A 4 0.28 14.06 17.52
N GLU A 5 -0.52 14.70 18.39
CA GLU A 5 -0.04 15.26 19.66
C GLU A 5 0.10 14.21 20.79
N MET A 6 -0.72 13.15 20.79
CA MET A 6 -0.71 12.12 21.85
C MET A 6 0.08 10.87 21.45
N VAL A 7 0.94 10.99 20.44
CA VAL A 7 1.67 9.84 19.87
C VAL A 7 2.92 9.57 20.68
N GLU A 8 3.65 10.63 21.05
CA GLU A 8 4.91 10.54 21.78
C GLU A 8 4.71 9.80 23.11
N ASP A 9 3.69 10.18 23.90
CA ASP A 9 3.33 9.48 25.13
C ASP A 9 3.06 7.99 24.92
N VAL A 10 2.40 7.62 23.81
CA VAL A 10 2.08 6.22 23.51
C VAL A 10 3.33 5.46 23.05
N LEU A 11 4.21 6.09 22.29
CA LEU A 11 5.48 5.50 21.88
C LEU A 11 6.38 5.25 23.08
N ASP A 12 6.43 6.17 24.05
CA ASP A 12 7.21 6.02 25.28
C ASP A 12 6.68 4.88 26.17
N ILE A 13 5.35 4.69 26.22
CA ILE A 13 4.73 3.56 26.92
C ILE A 13 5.06 2.23 26.24
N ILE A 14 5.06 2.20 24.91
CA ILE A 14 5.40 1.01 24.13
C ILE A 14 6.89 0.69 24.30
N ASP A 15 7.77 1.69 24.30
CA ASP A 15 9.21 1.54 24.55
C ASP A 15 9.53 0.98 25.95
N ALA A 16 8.64 1.15 26.94
CA ALA A 16 8.80 0.57 28.26
C ALA A 16 8.61 -0.96 28.33
N ILE A 17 8.09 -1.59 27.26
CA ILE A 17 7.88 -3.04 27.17
C ILE A 17 9.03 -3.67 26.37
N GLU A 18 9.88 -4.47 27.02
CA GLU A 18 10.98 -5.19 26.37
C GLU A 18 10.46 -6.47 25.70
N HIS A 19 10.12 -6.38 24.41
CA HIS A 19 9.76 -7.51 23.55
C HIS A 19 10.09 -7.17 22.08
N PRO A 20 10.56 -8.09 21.23
CA PRO A 20 10.93 -7.79 19.83
C PRO A 20 9.76 -7.24 18.97
N ILE A 21 8.53 -7.74 19.16
CA ILE A 21 7.26 -7.15 18.69
C ILE A 21 7.10 -5.62 18.93
N ASN A 22 7.78 -5.05 19.93
CA ASN A 22 7.73 -3.62 20.24
C ASN A 22 8.05 -2.75 19.00
N LYS A 23 9.10 -3.10 18.25
CA LYS A 23 9.50 -2.35 17.04
C LYS A 23 8.33 -2.25 16.05
N THR A 24 7.63 -3.36 15.82
CA THR A 24 6.48 -3.44 14.91
C THR A 24 5.29 -2.62 15.43
N LEU A 25 4.98 -2.71 16.72
CA LEU A 25 3.91 -1.93 17.35
C LEU A 25 4.19 -0.42 17.29
N LYS A 26 5.44 -0.02 17.51
CA LYS A 26 5.89 1.37 17.43
C LYS A 26 5.65 1.95 16.03
N VAL A 27 6.05 1.22 15.00
CA VAL A 27 5.83 1.60 13.59
C VAL A 27 4.34 1.70 13.28
N LEU A 28 3.53 0.69 13.66
CA LEU A 28 2.08 0.70 13.42
C LEU A 28 1.36 1.86 14.13
N ALA A 29 1.71 2.15 15.39
CA ALA A 29 1.17 3.26 16.15
C ALA A 29 1.52 4.61 15.51
N ASN A 30 2.79 4.77 15.08
CA ASN A 30 3.27 5.95 14.37
C ASN A 30 2.51 6.17 13.05
N ILE A 31 2.40 5.13 12.22
CA ILE A 31 1.64 5.16 10.94
C ILE A 31 0.19 5.59 11.17
N CYS A 32 -0.49 4.98 12.15
CA CYS A 32 -1.89 5.28 12.45
C CYS A 32 -2.07 6.74 12.89
N ALA A 33 -1.09 7.29 13.60
CA ALA A 33 -1.15 8.65 14.09
C ALA A 33 -0.97 9.69 12.98
N TYR A 34 0.00 9.50 12.09
CA TYR A 34 0.34 10.42 11.00
C TYR A 34 -0.38 10.12 9.68
N ALA A 35 -1.30 9.16 9.66
CA ALA A 35 -2.11 8.83 8.50
C ALA A 35 -2.78 10.08 7.87
N GLY A 36 -2.54 10.30 6.58
CA GLY A 36 -3.11 11.41 5.81
C GLY A 36 -2.53 12.81 6.11
N THR A 37 -1.46 12.93 6.90
CA THR A 37 -0.88 14.23 7.26
C THR A 37 0.18 14.74 6.27
N GLY A 38 0.72 13.88 5.41
CA GLY A 38 1.78 14.27 4.47
C GLY A 38 3.13 14.65 5.11
N ASN A 39 3.35 14.37 6.40
CA ASN A 39 4.56 14.80 7.09
C ASN A 39 5.83 14.17 6.50
N VAL A 40 6.64 14.99 5.82
CA VAL A 40 7.87 14.58 5.12
C VAL A 40 8.91 13.97 6.07
N LEU A 41 9.01 14.44 7.31
CA LEU A 41 9.99 13.91 8.27
C LEU A 41 9.69 12.46 8.63
N GLN A 42 8.41 12.13 8.83
CA GLN A 42 8.00 10.77 9.13
C GLN A 42 8.13 9.84 7.91
N ILE A 43 7.89 10.38 6.71
CA ILE A 43 8.16 9.67 5.45
C ILE A 43 9.65 9.33 5.34
N GLN A 44 10.54 10.29 5.65
CA GLN A 44 11.99 10.07 5.61
C GLN A 44 12.47 9.08 6.67
N SER A 45 11.96 9.14 7.90
CA SER A 45 12.34 8.18 8.95
C SER A 45 11.91 6.76 8.59
N LEU A 46 10.70 6.58 8.04
CA LEU A 46 10.23 5.28 7.56
C LEU A 46 11.05 4.76 6.37
N LEU A 47 11.43 5.64 5.43
CA LEU A 47 12.32 5.26 4.32
C LEU A 47 13.70 4.82 4.81
N GLN A 48 14.24 5.48 5.84
CA GLN A 48 15.51 5.08 6.43
C GLN A 48 15.40 3.71 7.11
N MET A 49 14.29 3.43 7.80
CA MET A 49 14.01 2.11 8.38
C MET A 49 13.90 1.01 7.31
N CYS A 50 13.30 1.29 6.16
CA CYS A 50 13.20 0.34 5.04
C CYS A 50 14.49 0.19 4.22
N SER A 51 15.43 1.15 4.32
CA SER A 51 16.72 1.13 3.60
C SER A 51 17.89 0.68 4.47
N ALA A 52 17.72 0.62 5.78
CA ALA A 52 18.69 0.02 6.68
C ALA A 52 18.70 -1.48 6.39
N LYS A 53 19.83 -1.99 5.89
CA LYS A 53 20.02 -3.44 5.70
C LYS A 53 19.84 -4.15 7.06
N PRO A 54 19.20 -5.34 7.10
CA PRO A 54 19.17 -6.14 8.31
C PRO A 54 20.60 -6.42 8.79
N LYS A 55 20.80 -6.57 10.10
CA LYS A 55 22.14 -6.73 10.69
C LYS A 55 22.82 -8.00 10.17
N SER A 56 22.06 -9.05 9.86
CA SER A 56 22.51 -10.31 9.27
C SER A 56 23.25 -10.12 7.94
N ASP A 57 22.74 -9.32 7.00
CA ASP A 57 23.43 -9.04 5.72
C ASP A 57 24.78 -8.34 5.91
N VAL A 58 24.89 -7.47 6.92
CA VAL A 58 26.13 -6.73 7.22
C VAL A 58 27.14 -7.64 7.92
N GLU A 59 26.67 -8.58 8.73
CA GLU A 59 27.50 -9.59 9.39
C GLU A 59 27.94 -10.68 8.42
N GLU A 60 27.09 -11.10 7.48
CA GLU A 60 27.45 -12.01 6.39
C GLU A 60 28.41 -11.36 5.40
N GLU A 61 28.21 -10.09 4.98
CA GLU A 61 29.17 -9.36 4.15
C GLU A 61 30.53 -9.21 4.88
N LYS A 62 30.53 -9.01 6.20
CA LYS A 62 31.77 -8.98 7.01
C LYS A 62 32.43 -10.35 7.13
N LYS A 63 31.66 -11.42 7.39
CA LYS A 63 32.18 -12.80 7.45
C LYS A 63 32.72 -13.25 6.09
N LEU A 64 32.07 -12.88 4.99
CA LEU A 64 32.54 -13.10 3.63
C LEU A 64 33.81 -12.31 3.35
N ALA A 65 33.87 -11.02 3.72
CA ALA A 65 35.07 -10.20 3.58
C ALA A 65 36.26 -10.73 4.41
N GLU A 66 36.03 -11.20 5.63
CA GLU A 66 37.04 -11.84 6.49
C GLU A 66 37.51 -13.17 5.89
N SER A 67 36.60 -13.98 5.31
CA SER A 67 36.95 -15.23 4.64
C SER A 67 37.75 -15.01 3.34
N GLU A 68 37.48 -13.93 2.60
CA GLU A 68 38.25 -13.53 1.42
C GLU A 68 39.63 -12.96 1.79
N GLU A 69 39.75 -12.25 2.92
CA GLU A 69 41.04 -11.80 3.45
C GLU A 69 41.90 -12.97 3.96
N ASP A 70 41.30 -13.98 4.59
CA ASP A 70 41.99 -15.18 5.04
C ASP A 70 42.41 -16.11 3.89
N GLN A 71 41.61 -16.19 2.81
CA GLN A 71 42.03 -16.85 1.58
C GLN A 71 43.21 -16.12 0.90
N LYS A 72 43.21 -14.79 0.86
CA LYS A 72 44.34 -14.00 0.32
C LYS A 72 45.61 -14.12 1.14
N LYS A 73 45.52 -14.31 2.47
CA LYS A 73 46.70 -14.57 3.33
C LYS A 73 47.25 -15.98 3.14
N ARG A 74 46.41 -16.97 2.82
CA ARG A 74 46.85 -18.35 2.52
C ARG A 74 47.53 -18.47 1.15
N ASP A 75 47.07 -17.72 0.15
CA ASP A 75 47.62 -17.76 -1.21
C ASP A 75 48.93 -16.95 -1.40
N GLY A 76 49.33 -16.15 -0.41
CA GLY A 76 50.56 -15.35 -0.42
C GLY A 76 51.79 -16.00 0.24
N GLY A 77 51.66 -17.25 0.72
CA GLY A 77 52.67 -17.91 1.55
C GLY A 77 53.67 -18.83 0.84
N ASP A 78 53.43 -19.23 -0.41
CA ASP A 78 54.22 -20.27 -1.07
C ASP A 78 55.10 -19.72 -2.21
N THR A 79 56.10 -18.93 -1.84
CA THR A 79 57.35 -18.80 -2.63
C THR A 79 58.54 -18.72 -1.68
N GLU A 80 59.04 -19.89 -1.28
CA GLU A 80 60.46 -20.22 -1.01
C GLU A 80 60.55 -21.33 0.06
N ALA A 81 60.42 -22.60 -0.36
CA ALA A 81 61.24 -23.74 0.09
C ALA A 81 60.62 -25.08 -0.33
N ALA A 82 60.90 -25.54 -1.55
CA ALA A 82 60.75 -26.96 -1.88
C ALA A 82 61.76 -27.38 -2.95
N SER A 83 62.94 -27.80 -2.51
CA SER A 83 63.78 -28.74 -3.24
C SER A 83 64.06 -29.93 -2.34
N ALA A 84 63.34 -31.04 -2.52
CA ALA A 84 63.81 -32.43 -2.38
C ALA A 84 62.64 -33.43 -2.32
N GLN A 85 62.52 -34.22 -3.40
CA GLN A 85 62.22 -35.65 -3.51
C GLN A 85 61.52 -36.42 -2.37
N GLY A 86 60.58 -37.31 -2.77
CA GLY A 86 60.51 -38.68 -2.23
C GLY A 86 59.10 -39.25 -2.01
N GLU A 87 58.73 -40.29 -2.77
CA GLU A 87 57.55 -41.14 -2.59
C GLU A 87 57.60 -41.99 -1.30
N ALA A 88 56.44 -42.28 -0.68
CA ALA A 88 55.92 -43.64 -0.39
C ALA A 88 54.89 -43.69 0.76
N SER A 89 53.97 -44.65 0.59
CA SER A 89 52.82 -45.12 1.38
C SER A 89 53.03 -45.47 2.87
N ALA A 90 51.97 -45.34 3.69
CA ALA A 90 51.20 -46.46 4.30
C ALA A 90 50.56 -46.13 5.68
N THR A 91 49.22 -46.30 5.75
CA THR A 91 48.36 -46.84 6.83
C THR A 91 48.76 -46.80 8.31
N GLY A 92 47.80 -46.38 9.17
CA GLY A 92 47.71 -46.73 10.59
C GLY A 92 46.57 -45.98 11.29
N ASP A 93 45.58 -46.72 11.77
CA ASP A 93 44.30 -46.30 12.38
C ASP A 93 44.40 -46.23 13.93
N GLU A 94 43.37 -45.62 14.52
CA GLU A 94 42.94 -45.64 15.95
C GLU A 94 43.56 -44.64 16.95
N ASP A 95 42.77 -43.62 17.35
CA ASP A 95 42.23 -43.53 18.71
C ASP A 95 41.06 -42.51 18.79
N MET A 96 39.97 -42.93 19.40
CA MET A 96 38.62 -42.37 19.35
C MET A 96 38.17 -41.98 20.77
N GLU A 97 38.32 -40.71 21.16
CA GLU A 97 37.72 -40.13 22.39
C GLU A 97 37.49 -38.60 22.21
N ASP A 98 36.40 -38.17 21.56
CA ASP A 98 35.88 -36.78 21.69
C ASP A 98 34.39 -36.61 21.26
N ALA A 99 33.51 -37.52 21.71
CA ALA A 99 32.11 -37.54 21.26
C ALA A 99 31.08 -36.95 22.26
N THR A 100 31.52 -36.35 23.37
CA THR A 100 30.60 -35.86 24.43
C THR A 100 30.59 -34.34 24.63
N THR A 101 31.54 -33.61 24.06
CA THR A 101 31.62 -32.13 24.02
C THR A 101 30.86 -31.59 22.80
N THR A 102 30.99 -32.25 21.65
CA THR A 102 30.37 -31.89 20.37
C THR A 102 28.84 -31.96 20.33
N THR A 103 28.19 -32.74 21.21
CA THR A 103 26.71 -32.84 21.23
C THR A 103 26.02 -31.76 22.05
N THR A 104 26.78 -30.99 22.83
CA THR A 104 26.24 -29.86 23.63
C THR A 104 26.39 -28.55 22.86
N GLU A 105 27.52 -28.34 22.19
CA GLU A 105 27.77 -27.19 21.31
C GLU A 105 26.83 -27.18 20.09
N VAL A 106 26.58 -28.33 19.45
CA VAL A 106 25.64 -28.41 18.30
C VAL A 106 24.20 -28.10 18.71
N LYS A 107 23.80 -28.39 19.96
CA LYS A 107 22.45 -28.07 20.47
C LYS A 107 22.29 -26.62 20.93
N GLU A 108 23.38 -25.99 21.34
CA GLU A 108 23.40 -24.56 21.65
C GLU A 108 23.46 -23.75 20.34
N GLU A 109 24.25 -24.16 19.34
CA GLU A 109 24.29 -23.55 18.00
C GLU A 109 22.98 -23.73 17.21
N GLU A 110 22.29 -24.87 17.32
CA GLU A 110 20.96 -25.06 16.71
C GLU A 110 19.88 -24.22 17.40
N LYS A 111 20.03 -23.94 18.71
CA LYS A 111 19.11 -23.06 19.45
C LYS A 111 19.37 -21.59 19.16
N GLU A 112 20.62 -21.15 19.16
CA GLU A 112 21.00 -19.79 18.80
C GLU A 112 20.61 -19.48 17.36
N LYS A 113 20.81 -20.40 16.41
CA LYS A 113 20.31 -20.23 15.03
C LYS A 113 18.79 -20.15 14.93
N SER A 114 18.05 -20.93 15.72
CA SER A 114 16.58 -20.83 15.71
C SER A 114 16.09 -19.53 16.33
N GLU A 115 16.77 -19.01 17.37
CA GLU A 115 16.43 -17.72 17.99
C GLU A 115 16.81 -16.53 17.08
N ASP A 116 17.92 -16.62 16.34
CA ASP A 116 18.33 -15.62 15.34
C ASP A 116 17.40 -15.61 14.11
N GLU A 117 16.95 -16.79 13.62
CA GLU A 117 15.99 -16.90 12.52
C GLU A 117 14.62 -16.30 12.89
N ASP A 118 14.14 -16.52 14.11
CA ASP A 118 12.89 -15.93 14.61
C ASP A 118 13.01 -14.40 14.76
N GLU A 119 14.17 -13.87 15.18
CA GLU A 119 14.43 -12.43 15.24
C GLU A 119 14.50 -11.79 13.84
N ASP A 120 15.10 -12.46 12.86
CA ASP A 120 15.17 -12.01 11.46
C ASP A 120 13.79 -11.98 10.79
N GLU A 121 12.92 -12.97 11.06
CA GLU A 121 11.54 -12.97 10.57
C GLU A 121 10.72 -11.80 11.16
N GLU A 122 10.88 -11.52 12.46
CA GLU A 122 10.27 -10.35 13.10
C GLU A 122 10.83 -9.03 12.56
N GLU A 123 12.12 -8.99 12.19
CA GLU A 123 12.76 -7.85 11.52
C GLU A 123 12.21 -7.62 10.11
N ASP A 124 11.96 -8.67 9.35
CA ASP A 124 11.37 -8.53 8.02
C ASP A 124 9.92 -8.03 8.07
N ILE A 125 9.13 -8.52 9.04
CA ILE A 125 7.73 -8.13 9.21
C ILE A 125 7.58 -6.62 9.49
N TYR A 126 8.46 -6.01 10.31
CA TYR A 126 8.37 -4.56 10.55
C TYR A 126 8.57 -3.76 9.26
N GLN A 127 9.44 -4.22 8.36
CA GLN A 127 9.76 -3.52 7.11
C GLN A 127 8.55 -3.53 6.18
N GLY A 128 7.82 -4.65 6.09
CA GLY A 128 6.55 -4.72 5.36
C GLY A 128 5.53 -3.70 5.86
N PHE A 129 5.34 -3.61 7.17
CA PHE A 129 4.43 -2.61 7.76
C PHE A 129 4.88 -1.17 7.54
N ALA A 130 6.18 -0.90 7.56
CA ALA A 130 6.72 0.43 7.28
C ALA A 130 6.42 0.89 5.84
N VAL A 131 6.45 -0.02 4.86
CA VAL A 131 6.10 0.29 3.45
C VAL A 131 4.62 0.59 3.28
N LEU A 132 3.72 -0.18 3.91
CA LEU A 132 2.29 0.15 3.97
C LEU A 132 2.04 1.48 4.68
N GLY A 133 2.85 1.77 5.70
CA GLY A 133 2.86 3.03 6.43
C GLY A 133 3.19 4.24 5.59
N LEU A 134 4.22 4.12 4.75
CA LEU A 134 4.62 5.14 3.80
C LEU A 134 3.46 5.54 2.88
N ALA A 135 2.72 4.55 2.39
CA ALA A 135 1.51 4.79 1.62
C ALA A 135 0.46 5.57 2.43
N CYS A 136 0.15 5.15 3.66
CA CYS A 136 -0.88 5.78 4.49
C CYS A 136 -0.59 7.24 4.83
N ILE A 137 0.67 7.60 5.04
CA ILE A 137 1.06 8.99 5.34
C ILE A 137 0.99 9.84 4.07
N ALA A 138 1.45 9.31 2.93
CA ALA A 138 1.52 10.02 1.65
C ALA A 138 0.16 10.20 0.97
N MET A 139 -0.87 9.42 1.33
CA MET A 139 -2.21 9.51 0.73
C MET A 139 -2.86 10.89 0.81
N GLY A 140 -2.49 11.73 1.79
CA GLY A 140 -3.11 13.04 2.03
C GLY A 140 -2.71 14.15 1.05
N GLU A 141 -1.54 14.05 0.43
CA GLU A 141 -0.98 15.14 -0.38
C GLU A 141 -0.45 14.64 -1.72
N ASP A 142 -0.85 15.28 -2.83
CA ASP A 142 -0.45 14.85 -4.18
C ASP A 142 1.08 14.88 -4.39
N ILE A 143 1.79 15.83 -3.77
CA ILE A 143 3.25 15.92 -3.85
C ILE A 143 3.91 14.72 -3.14
N GLY A 144 3.41 14.38 -1.94
CA GLY A 144 3.87 13.22 -1.18
C GLY A 144 3.62 11.91 -1.91
N GLN A 145 2.45 11.77 -2.56
CA GLN A 145 2.14 10.61 -3.40
C GLN A 145 3.19 10.43 -4.53
N ASP A 146 3.51 11.49 -5.26
CA ASP A 146 4.47 11.43 -6.37
C ASP A 146 5.91 11.13 -5.93
N MET A 147 6.30 11.60 -4.74
CA MET A 147 7.60 11.29 -4.13
C MET A 147 7.68 9.79 -3.79
N VAL A 148 6.68 9.27 -3.07
CA VAL A 148 6.64 7.88 -2.60
C VAL A 148 6.59 6.89 -3.76
N LEU A 149 5.83 7.19 -4.83
CA LEU A 149 5.79 6.35 -6.04
C LEU A 149 7.17 6.17 -6.70
N ARG A 150 8.07 7.17 -6.60
CA ARG A 150 9.44 7.04 -7.09
C ARG A 150 10.28 6.15 -6.17
N HIS A 151 10.16 6.33 -4.86
CA HIS A 151 10.87 5.51 -3.88
C HIS A 151 10.44 4.04 -3.88
N PHE A 152 9.16 3.75 -4.14
CA PHE A 152 8.66 2.39 -4.34
C PHE A 152 9.37 1.65 -5.47
N SER A 153 9.75 2.35 -6.55
CA SER A 153 10.53 1.73 -7.63
C SER A 153 11.92 1.29 -7.14
N HIS A 154 12.56 2.05 -6.24
CA HIS A 154 13.83 1.65 -5.65
C HIS A 154 13.66 0.48 -4.68
N LEU A 155 12.63 0.51 -3.82
CA LEU A 155 12.33 -0.58 -2.88
C LEU A 155 12.02 -1.91 -3.60
N MET A 156 11.47 -1.89 -4.81
CA MET A 156 11.25 -3.11 -5.59
C MET A 156 12.53 -3.79 -6.10
N HIS A 157 13.60 -3.02 -6.33
CA HIS A 157 14.87 -3.57 -6.84
C HIS A 157 15.81 -3.97 -5.71
N TYR A 158 15.80 -3.22 -4.60
CA TYR A 158 16.76 -3.38 -3.50
C TYR A 158 16.16 -3.92 -2.20
N GLY A 159 14.84 -4.05 -2.10
CA GLY A 159 14.17 -4.52 -0.89
C GLY A 159 14.18 -6.05 -0.75
N ASN A 160 14.08 -6.50 0.49
CA ASN A 160 13.82 -7.89 0.87
C ASN A 160 12.55 -8.44 0.14
N PRO A 161 12.46 -9.75 -0.16
CA PRO A 161 11.23 -10.42 -0.58
C PRO A 161 9.91 -9.88 0.02
N LEU A 162 9.83 -9.63 1.33
CA LEU A 162 8.60 -9.11 1.94
C LEU A 162 8.28 -7.67 1.49
N ILE A 163 9.30 -6.82 1.40
CA ILE A 163 9.18 -5.46 0.84
C ILE A 163 8.69 -5.54 -0.61
N ARG A 164 9.27 -6.43 -1.42
CA ARG A 164 8.89 -6.60 -2.83
C ARG A 164 7.43 -7.04 -2.99
N ARG A 165 6.91 -7.88 -2.10
CA ARG A 165 5.48 -8.27 -2.05
C ARG A 165 4.57 -7.13 -1.62
N THR A 166 5.05 -6.25 -0.75
CA THR A 166 4.28 -5.17 -0.14
C THR A 166 4.15 -3.93 -1.02
N VAL A 167 5.19 -3.59 -1.79
CA VAL A 167 5.21 -2.36 -2.59
C VAL A 167 4.04 -2.24 -3.57
N PRO A 168 3.62 -3.29 -4.33
CA PRO A 168 2.45 -3.19 -5.18
C PRO A 168 1.17 -2.83 -4.41
N LEU A 169 0.98 -3.38 -3.21
CA LEU A 169 -0.17 -3.08 -2.34
C LEU A 169 -0.14 -1.63 -1.88
N ALA A 170 1.03 -1.16 -1.42
CA ALA A 170 1.24 0.22 -0.99
C ALA A 170 0.95 1.22 -2.14
N MET A 171 1.39 0.88 -3.35
CA MET A 171 1.13 1.65 -4.56
C MET A 171 -0.36 1.68 -4.94
N GLY A 172 -1.07 0.56 -4.76
CA GLY A 172 -2.52 0.50 -4.92
C GLY A 172 -3.28 1.33 -3.90
N LEU A 173 -2.81 1.35 -2.65
CA LEU A 173 -3.41 2.11 -1.56
C LEU A 173 -3.30 3.62 -1.77
N VAL A 174 -2.11 4.11 -2.18
CA VAL A 174 -1.88 5.54 -2.47
C VAL A 174 -2.84 6.05 -3.55
N SER A 175 -3.07 5.27 -4.60
CA SER A 175 -3.89 5.67 -5.74
C SER A 175 -5.30 5.04 -5.74
N ALA A 176 -5.87 4.79 -4.56
CA ALA A 176 -7.19 4.15 -4.43
C ALA A 176 -8.30 4.92 -5.17
N SER A 177 -8.94 4.25 -6.15
CA SER A 177 -9.93 4.83 -7.08
C SER A 177 -9.45 6.03 -7.92
N TYR A 178 -8.13 6.25 -8.01
CA TYR A 178 -7.50 7.25 -8.87
C TYR A 178 -6.70 6.58 -9.99
N PRO A 179 -7.27 6.48 -11.21
CA PRO A 179 -6.64 5.75 -12.29
C PRO A 179 -5.51 6.55 -12.96
N GLN A 180 -4.33 6.60 -12.32
CA GLN A 180 -3.12 7.18 -12.92
C GLN A 180 -2.45 6.21 -13.91
N MET A 181 -2.19 6.67 -15.15
CA MET A 181 -1.54 5.84 -16.18
C MET A 181 -0.15 5.35 -15.77
N LYS A 182 0.64 6.20 -15.10
CA LYS A 182 1.99 5.86 -14.62
C LYS A 182 1.98 4.67 -13.66
N VAL A 183 0.97 4.59 -12.80
CA VAL A 183 0.79 3.50 -11.83
C VAL A 183 0.35 2.21 -12.53
N PHE A 184 -0.46 2.31 -13.59
CA PHE A 184 -0.85 1.13 -14.37
C PHE A 184 0.30 0.49 -15.14
N ASP A 185 1.12 1.29 -15.81
CA ASP A 185 2.23 0.76 -16.62
C ASP A 185 3.35 0.14 -15.76
N THR A 186 3.44 0.53 -14.48
CA THR A 186 4.35 -0.07 -13.49
C THR A 186 3.75 -1.34 -12.89
N LEU A 187 2.50 -1.31 -12.41
CA LEU A 187 1.82 -2.50 -11.87
C LEU A 187 1.65 -3.61 -12.94
N SER A 188 1.45 -3.26 -14.21
CA SER A 188 1.39 -4.24 -15.31
C SER A 188 2.72 -4.97 -15.54
N ARG A 189 3.85 -4.35 -15.19
CA ARG A 189 5.16 -5.02 -15.24
C ARG A 189 5.30 -5.97 -14.06
N TYR A 190 4.87 -5.54 -12.87
CA TYR A 190 4.89 -6.39 -11.67
C TYR A 190 3.91 -7.56 -11.71
N SER A 191 2.83 -7.48 -12.50
CA SER A 191 1.88 -8.59 -12.66
C SER A 191 2.43 -9.77 -13.49
N HIS A 192 3.63 -9.66 -14.05
CA HIS A 192 4.32 -10.72 -14.77
C HIS A 192 5.66 -11.08 -14.09
N ASP A 193 5.83 -10.70 -12.82
CA ASP A 193 7.02 -11.08 -12.05
C ASP A 193 7.05 -12.61 -11.87
N PRO A 194 8.24 -13.25 -11.90
CA PRO A 194 8.35 -14.68 -11.64
C PRO A 194 7.82 -15.10 -10.27
N ASP A 195 7.85 -14.21 -9.27
CA ASP A 195 7.22 -14.48 -7.98
C ASP A 195 5.69 -14.33 -8.08
N LEU A 196 5.00 -15.43 -7.76
CA LEU A 196 3.54 -15.51 -7.81
C LEU A 196 2.88 -14.60 -6.77
N GLU A 197 3.49 -14.41 -5.61
CA GLU A 197 2.90 -13.60 -4.53
C GLU A 197 2.96 -12.12 -4.87
N VAL A 198 4.09 -11.64 -5.41
CA VAL A 198 4.23 -10.29 -5.95
C VAL A 198 3.23 -10.06 -7.09
N SER A 199 3.09 -11.04 -7.99
CA SER A 199 2.16 -10.96 -9.11
C SER A 199 0.70 -10.89 -8.64
N GLN A 200 0.31 -11.69 -7.66
CA GLN A 200 -1.05 -11.66 -7.06
C GLN A 200 -1.32 -10.30 -6.42
N ASN A 201 -0.38 -9.77 -5.64
CA ASN A 201 -0.50 -8.45 -5.01
C ASN A 201 -0.58 -7.32 -6.03
N ALA A 202 0.18 -7.40 -7.13
CA ALA A 202 0.09 -6.44 -8.22
C ALA A 202 -1.26 -6.49 -8.94
N ILE A 203 -1.84 -7.68 -9.14
CA ILE A 203 -3.17 -7.86 -9.72
C ILE A 203 -4.26 -7.25 -8.82
N TYR A 204 -4.19 -7.52 -7.51
CA TYR A 204 -5.09 -6.91 -6.55
C TYR A 204 -4.97 -5.37 -6.55
N ALA A 205 -3.74 -4.84 -6.47
CA ALA A 205 -3.47 -3.42 -6.48
C ALA A 205 -4.02 -2.74 -7.74
N MET A 206 -3.91 -3.37 -8.92
CA MET A 206 -4.52 -2.88 -10.15
C MET A 206 -6.04 -2.73 -10.03
N GLY A 207 -6.71 -3.70 -9.40
CA GLY A 207 -8.14 -3.62 -9.09
C GLY A 207 -8.47 -2.43 -8.18
N LEU A 208 -7.67 -2.22 -7.13
CA LEU A 208 -7.87 -1.15 -6.16
C LEU A 208 -7.69 0.27 -6.76
N VAL A 209 -6.68 0.46 -7.62
CA VAL A 209 -6.45 1.73 -8.32
C VAL A 209 -7.61 2.07 -9.26
N GLY A 210 -8.14 1.05 -9.94
CA GLY A 210 -9.26 1.18 -10.87
C GLY A 210 -10.65 1.12 -10.22
N ALA A 211 -10.73 1.01 -8.89
CA ALA A 211 -11.98 0.71 -8.20
C ALA A 211 -13.10 1.68 -8.58
N GLY A 212 -14.22 1.13 -9.07
CA GLY A 212 -15.39 1.91 -9.41
C GLY A 212 -15.28 2.83 -10.64
N THR A 213 -14.12 2.91 -11.29
CA THR A 213 -13.91 3.84 -12.41
C THR A 213 -14.37 3.27 -13.75
N ASN A 214 -14.56 1.95 -13.82
CA ASN A 214 -14.86 1.23 -15.07
C ASN A 214 -13.92 1.63 -16.23
N ASN A 215 -12.61 1.74 -15.94
CA ASN A 215 -11.64 2.12 -16.96
C ASN A 215 -11.45 0.99 -18.00
N ALA A 216 -11.76 1.29 -19.27
CA ALA A 216 -11.73 0.32 -20.36
C ALA A 216 -10.33 -0.31 -20.58
N ARG A 217 -9.26 0.47 -20.44
CA ARG A 217 -7.88 -0.03 -20.63
C ARG A 217 -7.51 -1.06 -19.58
N LEU A 218 -7.84 -0.79 -18.31
CA LEU A 218 -7.60 -1.69 -17.20
C LEU A 218 -8.45 -2.96 -17.31
N ALA A 219 -9.71 -2.82 -17.71
CA ALA A 219 -10.60 -3.95 -17.93
C ALA A 219 -10.10 -4.90 -19.03
N GLN A 220 -9.53 -4.35 -20.11
CA GLN A 220 -8.94 -5.17 -21.17
C GLN A 220 -7.67 -5.89 -20.67
N LEU A 221 -6.82 -5.19 -19.91
CA LEU A 221 -5.61 -5.77 -19.33
C LEU A 221 -5.93 -6.92 -18.37
N LEU A 222 -6.90 -6.74 -17.46
CA LEU A 222 -7.35 -7.80 -16.54
C LEU A 222 -7.95 -9.00 -17.29
N ARG A 223 -8.59 -8.80 -18.45
CA ARG A 223 -9.05 -9.91 -19.30
C ARG A 223 -7.89 -10.69 -19.92
N GLN A 224 -6.84 -10.00 -20.36
CA GLN A 224 -5.62 -10.64 -20.87
C GLN A 224 -4.91 -11.43 -19.77
N LEU A 225 -4.80 -10.87 -18.56
CA LEU A 225 -4.23 -11.58 -17.41
C LEU A 225 -5.05 -12.82 -17.00
N ALA A 226 -6.38 -12.76 -17.10
CA ALA A 226 -7.23 -13.93 -16.84
C ALA A 226 -6.96 -15.08 -17.82
N GLN A 227 -6.66 -14.77 -19.09
CA GLN A 227 -6.28 -15.78 -20.08
C GLN A 227 -4.87 -16.34 -19.79
N TYR A 228 -3.92 -15.47 -19.43
CA TYR A 228 -2.55 -15.85 -19.09
C TYR A 228 -2.51 -16.79 -17.86
N TYR A 229 -3.18 -16.42 -16.77
CA TYR A 229 -3.25 -17.22 -15.53
C TYR A 229 -4.36 -18.28 -15.53
N SER A 230 -4.85 -18.70 -16.70
CA SER A 230 -5.92 -19.71 -16.79
C SER A 230 -5.58 -21.06 -16.14
N LYS A 231 -4.28 -21.38 -16.02
CA LYS A 231 -3.78 -22.64 -15.45
C LYS A 231 -3.61 -22.61 -13.93
N SER A 232 -3.43 -21.44 -13.31
CA SER A 232 -3.26 -21.31 -11.86
C SER A 232 -4.55 -20.81 -11.21
N PRO A 233 -5.24 -21.63 -10.40
CA PRO A 233 -6.54 -21.25 -9.82
C PRO A 233 -6.40 -20.03 -8.89
N ASP A 234 -5.32 -19.93 -8.13
CA ASP A 234 -5.08 -18.88 -7.13
C ASP A 234 -4.90 -17.50 -7.78
N SER A 235 -4.03 -17.39 -8.78
CA SER A 235 -3.82 -16.15 -9.52
C SER A 235 -5.07 -15.76 -10.30
N LEU A 236 -5.80 -16.74 -10.86
CA LEU A 236 -7.06 -16.50 -11.55
C LEU A 236 -8.14 -16.00 -10.61
N PHE A 237 -8.20 -16.50 -9.37
CA PHE A 237 -9.09 -16.01 -8.32
C PHE A 237 -8.81 -14.54 -8.01
N MET A 238 -7.53 -14.16 -7.86
CA MET A 238 -7.14 -12.78 -7.63
C MET A 238 -7.51 -11.85 -8.80
N VAL A 239 -7.34 -12.31 -10.05
CA VAL A 239 -7.76 -11.55 -11.25
C VAL A 239 -9.27 -11.30 -11.23
N ARG A 240 -10.08 -12.29 -10.81
CA ARG A 240 -11.54 -12.13 -10.70
C ARG A 240 -11.92 -11.14 -9.61
N ILE A 241 -11.25 -11.16 -8.47
CA ILE A 241 -11.44 -10.15 -7.41
C ILE A 241 -11.14 -8.75 -7.96
N ALA A 242 -9.99 -8.58 -8.63
CA ALA A 242 -9.61 -7.30 -9.22
C ALA A 242 -10.64 -6.80 -10.26
N GLN A 243 -11.18 -7.70 -11.09
CA GLN A 243 -12.28 -7.38 -12.01
C GLN A 243 -13.55 -6.96 -11.27
N GLY A 244 -13.91 -7.66 -10.18
CA GLY A 244 -15.06 -7.30 -9.34
C GLY A 244 -14.92 -5.90 -8.73
N ILE A 245 -13.74 -5.56 -8.22
CA ILE A 245 -13.44 -4.24 -7.65
C ILE A 245 -13.49 -3.13 -8.72
N LEU A 246 -12.99 -3.39 -9.93
CA LEU A 246 -13.07 -2.43 -11.04
C LEU A 246 -14.51 -2.04 -11.38
N TYR A 247 -15.43 -3.01 -11.36
CA TYR A 247 -16.85 -2.83 -11.67
C TYR A 247 -17.73 -2.62 -10.42
N LEU A 248 -17.16 -2.17 -9.29
CA LEU A 248 -17.89 -1.99 -8.04
C LEU A 248 -19.13 -1.11 -8.24
N GLY A 249 -20.31 -1.64 -7.90
CA GLY A 249 -21.59 -0.96 -8.12
C GLY A 249 -21.85 -0.58 -9.59
N LYS A 250 -21.33 -1.34 -10.55
CA LYS A 250 -21.30 -1.02 -12.00
C LYS A 250 -20.55 0.26 -12.35
N GLY A 251 -19.65 0.73 -11.49
CA GLY A 251 -18.90 1.97 -11.66
C GLY A 251 -19.51 3.17 -10.92
N THR A 252 -20.42 2.94 -9.98
CA THR A 252 -21.04 4.00 -9.18
C THR A 252 -20.46 4.13 -7.77
N LEU A 253 -19.70 3.13 -7.33
CA LEU A 253 -19.13 3.04 -5.98
C LEU A 253 -17.61 3.16 -6.07
N SER A 254 -17.01 3.89 -5.14
CA SER A 254 -15.55 4.10 -5.04
C SER A 254 -15.03 3.60 -3.69
N LEU A 255 -13.71 3.43 -3.60
CA LEU A 255 -12.98 2.95 -2.41
C LEU A 255 -12.02 4.01 -1.84
N THR A 256 -12.18 5.29 -2.18
CA THR A 256 -11.31 6.34 -1.66
C THR A 256 -11.60 6.59 -0.17
N PRO A 257 -10.60 6.55 0.75
CA PRO A 257 -10.83 6.72 2.19
C PRO A 257 -11.07 8.17 2.61
N PHE A 258 -10.81 9.14 1.74
CA PHE A 258 -11.14 10.54 2.01
C PHE A 258 -12.60 10.85 1.67
N ASN A 259 -13.27 11.57 2.55
CA ASN A 259 -14.59 12.16 2.33
C ASN A 259 -14.43 13.60 1.84
N SER A 260 -15.49 14.13 1.20
CA SER A 260 -15.69 15.51 0.73
C SER A 260 -14.42 16.25 0.27
N GLU A 261 -14.25 16.39 -1.05
CA GLU A 261 -13.15 17.15 -1.67
C GLU A 261 -11.75 16.70 -1.24
N ARG A 262 -11.60 15.44 -0.80
CA ARG A 262 -10.34 14.85 -0.29
C ARG A 262 -9.77 15.51 0.96
N SER A 263 -10.55 16.34 1.67
CA SER A 263 -10.09 17.10 2.83
C SER A 263 -10.13 16.30 4.14
N ILE A 264 -11.12 15.42 4.30
CA ILE A 264 -11.36 14.70 5.55
C ILE A 264 -11.06 13.22 5.37
N LEU A 265 -10.09 12.69 6.11
CA LEU A 265 -9.81 11.26 6.13
C LEU A 265 -10.85 10.51 6.98
N ASN A 266 -11.57 9.54 6.40
CA ASN A 266 -12.42 8.63 7.15
C ASN A 266 -11.59 7.49 7.76
N LYS A 267 -11.53 7.47 9.09
CA LYS A 267 -10.77 6.48 9.87
C LYS A 267 -11.27 5.06 9.64
N VAL A 268 -12.58 4.88 9.47
CA VAL A 268 -13.19 3.55 9.28
C VAL A 268 -12.85 2.99 7.91
N SER A 269 -12.99 3.80 6.86
CA SER A 269 -12.67 3.38 5.49
C SER A 269 -11.17 3.12 5.31
N LEU A 270 -10.30 3.91 5.95
CA LEU A 270 -8.86 3.65 5.94
C LEU A 270 -8.51 2.35 6.68
N ALA A 271 -9.08 2.12 7.88
CA ALA A 271 -8.85 0.90 8.64
C ALA A 271 -9.29 -0.34 7.86
N ALA A 272 -10.45 -0.28 7.19
CA ALA A 272 -10.95 -1.32 6.30
C ALA A 272 -9.95 -1.65 5.18
N LEU A 273 -9.45 -0.64 4.45
CA LEU A 273 -8.45 -0.86 3.39
C LEU A 273 -7.14 -1.41 3.94
N LEU A 274 -6.68 -0.91 5.08
CA LEU A 274 -5.47 -1.38 5.73
C LEU A 274 -5.58 -2.85 6.16
N THR A 275 -6.71 -3.26 6.74
CA THR A 275 -6.90 -4.67 7.16
C THR A 275 -6.77 -5.64 5.98
N VAL A 276 -7.33 -5.29 4.81
CA VAL A 276 -7.20 -6.11 3.61
C VAL A 276 -5.77 -6.07 3.05
N SER A 277 -5.13 -4.90 3.03
CA SER A 277 -3.74 -4.76 2.58
C SER A 277 -2.75 -5.54 3.46
N VAL A 278 -2.98 -5.58 4.79
CA VAL A 278 -2.16 -6.37 5.72
C VAL A 278 -2.40 -7.87 5.51
N SER A 279 -3.65 -8.30 5.30
CA SER A 279 -3.95 -9.70 4.99
C SER A 279 -3.32 -10.18 3.67
N LEU A 280 -3.02 -9.25 2.75
CA LEU A 280 -2.36 -9.53 1.46
C LEU A 280 -0.83 -9.58 1.55
N LEU A 281 -0.23 -9.36 2.72
CA LEU A 281 1.20 -9.58 2.92
C LEU A 281 1.57 -11.05 2.69
N ASP A 282 0.70 -11.97 3.15
CA ASP A 282 0.75 -13.39 2.79
C ASP A 282 -0.59 -13.83 2.16
N PRO A 283 -0.73 -13.71 0.83
CA PRO A 283 -1.98 -13.99 0.14
C PRO A 283 -2.36 -15.48 0.20
N LYS A 284 -1.38 -16.39 0.35
CA LYS A 284 -1.62 -17.84 0.34
C LYS A 284 -2.32 -18.29 1.61
N SER A 285 -1.84 -17.85 2.77
CA SER A 285 -2.41 -18.23 4.06
C SER A 285 -3.74 -17.53 4.34
N PHE A 286 -3.86 -16.22 4.08
CA PHE A 286 -5.02 -15.45 4.51
C PHE A 286 -6.15 -15.34 3.49
N ILE A 287 -5.87 -15.42 2.18
CA ILE A 287 -6.93 -15.22 1.16
C ILE A 287 -7.17 -16.48 0.35
N LEU A 288 -6.12 -17.21 -0.01
CA LEU A 288 -6.23 -18.34 -0.93
C LEU A 288 -6.38 -19.70 -0.25
N SER A 289 -6.26 -19.76 1.08
CA SER A 289 -6.33 -21.04 1.81
C SER A 289 -7.76 -21.60 1.82
N ASP A 290 -7.98 -22.64 1.03
CA ASP A 290 -9.22 -23.44 1.02
C ASP A 290 -9.17 -24.52 2.13
N SER A 291 -8.95 -24.12 3.38
CA SER A 291 -9.15 -25.06 4.49
C SER A 291 -10.66 -25.23 4.72
N THR A 292 -11.13 -26.47 4.81
CA THR A 292 -12.58 -26.81 4.87
C THR A 292 -13.27 -26.32 6.16
N THR A 293 -12.50 -25.81 7.11
CA THR A 293 -12.93 -25.34 8.44
C THR A 293 -12.92 -23.82 8.59
N GLU A 294 -12.12 -23.09 7.81
CA GLU A 294 -12.01 -21.63 7.88
C GLU A 294 -11.96 -21.04 6.47
N THR A 295 -13.07 -20.51 5.97
CA THR A 295 -13.08 -19.75 4.71
C THR A 295 -12.50 -18.36 4.96
N SER A 296 -11.19 -18.21 4.80
CA SER A 296 -10.46 -16.96 5.04
C SER A 296 -10.79 -15.86 4.01
N HIS A 297 -11.39 -16.24 2.87
CA HIS A 297 -11.99 -15.34 1.85
C HIS A 297 -12.89 -14.24 2.45
N GLN A 298 -13.48 -14.49 3.61
CA GLN A 298 -14.35 -13.55 4.30
C GLN A 298 -13.62 -12.25 4.70
N MET A 299 -12.30 -12.26 4.85
CA MET A 299 -11.54 -11.04 5.13
C MET A 299 -11.71 -9.96 4.06
N LEU A 300 -11.99 -10.35 2.81
CA LEU A 300 -12.28 -9.38 1.74
C LEU A 300 -13.57 -8.58 1.99
N TYR A 301 -14.50 -9.07 2.82
CA TYR A 301 -15.71 -8.31 3.20
C TYR A 301 -15.40 -7.12 4.12
N TYR A 302 -14.22 -7.08 4.76
CA TYR A 302 -13.78 -5.89 5.48
C TYR A 302 -13.59 -4.68 4.56
N LEU A 303 -13.62 -4.85 3.23
CA LEU A 303 -13.67 -3.75 2.27
C LEU A 303 -14.99 -2.97 2.29
N THR A 304 -16.08 -3.55 2.78
CA THR A 304 -17.45 -2.97 2.73
C THR A 304 -17.55 -1.56 3.33
N PRO A 305 -16.97 -1.24 4.50
CA PRO A 305 -17.02 0.11 5.07
C PRO A 305 -16.23 1.16 4.28
N ALA A 306 -15.37 0.76 3.34
CA ALA A 306 -14.68 1.67 2.43
C ALA A 306 -15.50 2.02 1.17
N ILE A 307 -16.60 1.30 0.92
CA ILE A 307 -17.44 1.49 -0.25
C ILE A 307 -18.31 2.74 -0.08
N LYS A 308 -18.14 3.73 -0.96
CA LYS A 308 -18.94 4.95 -0.97
C LYS A 308 -19.46 5.30 -2.38
N PRO A 309 -20.69 5.85 -2.52
CA PRO A 309 -21.21 6.28 -3.80
C PRO A 309 -20.47 7.52 -4.33
N ARG A 310 -20.26 7.55 -5.65
CA ARG A 310 -19.55 8.60 -6.39
C ARG A 310 -20.47 9.44 -7.29
N MET A 311 -21.79 9.22 -7.16
CA MET A 311 -22.82 9.93 -7.91
C MET A 311 -23.25 11.21 -7.20
N LEU A 312 -23.51 12.25 -7.99
CA LEU A 312 -24.20 13.46 -7.56
C LEU A 312 -25.68 13.33 -7.92
N ILE A 313 -26.54 13.27 -6.91
CA ILE A 313 -28.00 13.30 -7.03
C ILE A 313 -28.52 14.56 -6.35
N THR A 314 -29.39 15.29 -7.02
CA THR A 314 -30.09 16.44 -6.46
C THR A 314 -31.50 16.05 -6.05
N VAL A 315 -31.87 16.41 -4.82
CA VAL A 315 -33.21 16.20 -4.26
C VAL A 315 -33.77 17.53 -3.75
N ASP A 316 -35.09 17.65 -3.76
CA ASP A 316 -35.82 18.80 -3.20
C ASP A 316 -35.97 18.68 -1.66
N GLU A 317 -36.54 19.70 -1.01
CA GLU A 317 -36.87 19.70 0.42
C GLU A 317 -37.81 18.54 0.81
N ASP A 318 -38.70 18.15 -0.11
CA ASP A 318 -39.63 17.03 0.04
C ASP A 318 -39.00 15.67 -0.33
N LEU A 319 -37.67 15.58 -0.50
CA LEU A 319 -36.92 14.39 -0.90
C LEU A 319 -37.27 13.82 -2.29
N ASN A 320 -37.96 14.61 -3.12
CA ASN A 320 -38.23 14.23 -4.51
C ASN A 320 -36.98 14.46 -5.39
N PRO A 321 -36.62 13.50 -6.27
CA PRO A 321 -35.47 13.67 -7.16
C PRO A 321 -35.76 14.73 -8.21
N ILE A 322 -34.91 15.76 -8.26
CA ILE A 322 -34.99 16.85 -9.24
C ILE A 322 -33.80 16.79 -10.19
N LYS A 323 -34.03 17.13 -11.45
CA LYS A 323 -32.96 17.22 -12.46
C LYS A 323 -32.55 18.67 -12.60
N VAL A 324 -31.30 18.96 -12.23
CA VAL A 324 -30.72 20.29 -12.30
C VAL A 324 -29.44 20.22 -13.12
N ASN A 325 -29.16 21.29 -13.86
CA ASN A 325 -27.93 21.41 -14.64
C ASN A 325 -26.77 21.79 -13.73
N VAL A 326 -25.72 20.99 -13.78
CA VAL A 326 -24.50 21.11 -13.00
C VAL A 326 -23.33 21.20 -13.96
N ARG A 327 -22.39 22.09 -13.68
CA ARG A 327 -21.11 22.21 -14.38
C ARG A 327 -20.09 21.32 -13.67
N VAL A 328 -19.59 20.31 -14.37
CA VAL A 328 -18.56 19.42 -13.85
C VAL A 328 -17.24 19.73 -14.55
N GLY A 329 -16.18 19.97 -13.78
CA GLY A 329 -14.87 20.29 -14.31
C GLY A 329 -13.75 19.87 -13.37
N GLN A 330 -12.49 20.10 -13.77
CA GLN A 330 -11.34 19.78 -12.94
C GLN A 330 -11.28 20.73 -11.74
N ALA A 331 -11.07 20.17 -10.54
CA ALA A 331 -10.87 20.93 -9.33
C ALA A 331 -9.63 21.82 -9.42
N VAL A 332 -9.75 23.08 -9.03
CA VAL A 332 -8.65 24.02 -8.87
C VAL A 332 -8.64 24.56 -7.45
N ASP A 333 -7.44 24.70 -6.90
CA ASP A 333 -7.27 25.34 -5.60
C ASP A 333 -7.48 26.85 -5.72
N VAL A 334 -8.42 27.37 -4.93
CA VAL A 334 -8.86 28.78 -4.96
C VAL A 334 -8.14 29.65 -3.93
N VAL A 335 -7.26 29.05 -3.11
CA VAL A 335 -6.49 29.78 -2.11
C VAL A 335 -5.60 30.85 -2.78
N GLY A 336 -5.77 32.11 -2.36
CA GLY A 336 -4.97 33.25 -2.86
C GLY A 336 -5.54 34.00 -4.06
N GLN A 337 -6.70 33.59 -4.59
CA GLN A 337 -7.37 34.34 -5.66
C GLN A 337 -8.28 35.44 -5.09
N ALA A 338 -8.16 36.66 -5.60
CA ALA A 338 -8.99 37.79 -5.19
C ALA A 338 -10.36 37.76 -5.91
N GLY A 339 -11.45 38.03 -5.17
CA GLY A 339 -12.81 38.13 -5.70
C GLY A 339 -13.69 36.92 -5.36
N LYS A 340 -14.56 36.52 -6.30
CA LYS A 340 -15.33 35.26 -6.25
C LYS A 340 -14.64 34.24 -7.18
N PRO A 341 -13.59 33.54 -6.72
CA PRO A 341 -12.88 32.59 -7.56
C PRO A 341 -13.77 31.39 -7.90
N LYS A 342 -13.64 30.87 -9.11
CA LYS A 342 -14.31 29.62 -9.53
C LYS A 342 -13.49 28.44 -9.05
N THR A 343 -14.15 27.41 -8.53
CA THR A 343 -13.47 26.21 -8.02
C THR A 343 -13.17 25.18 -9.11
N ILE A 344 -13.77 25.36 -10.30
CA ILE A 344 -13.64 24.46 -11.45
C ILE A 344 -13.02 25.12 -12.68
N THR A 345 -12.27 24.33 -13.45
CA THR A 345 -11.80 24.70 -14.79
C THR A 345 -12.24 23.67 -15.83
N GLY A 346 -12.37 24.11 -17.09
CA GLY A 346 -12.69 23.20 -18.21
C GLY A 346 -14.01 22.44 -18.04
N TRP A 347 -15.08 23.13 -17.67
CA TRP A 347 -16.34 22.49 -17.30
C TRP A 347 -17.19 22.05 -18.49
N VAL A 348 -17.96 21.00 -18.27
CA VAL A 348 -19.06 20.55 -19.15
C VAL A 348 -20.34 20.59 -18.34
N THR A 349 -21.39 21.19 -18.91
CA THR A 349 -22.72 21.19 -18.30
C THR A 349 -23.37 19.84 -18.51
N GLN A 350 -23.78 19.19 -17.42
CA GLN A 350 -24.52 17.94 -17.41
C GLN A 350 -25.76 18.07 -16.51
N ALA A 351 -26.81 17.32 -16.81
CA ALA A 351 -27.98 17.26 -15.94
C ALA A 351 -27.82 16.12 -14.92
N THR A 352 -28.19 16.34 -13.67
CA THR A 352 -28.18 15.30 -12.63
C THR A 352 -29.14 14.13 -12.96
N PRO A 353 -28.79 12.88 -12.61
CA PRO A 353 -27.62 12.45 -11.83
C PRO A 353 -26.33 12.33 -12.66
N VAL A 354 -25.20 12.74 -12.08
CA VAL A 354 -23.87 12.71 -12.74
C VAL A 354 -22.89 11.87 -11.91
N LEU A 355 -22.00 11.13 -12.57
CA LEU A 355 -20.87 10.47 -11.92
C LEU A 355 -19.66 11.40 -11.97
N LEU A 356 -19.13 11.78 -10.81
CA LEU A 356 -17.99 12.69 -10.74
C LEU A 356 -16.68 11.93 -11.01
N SER A 357 -15.72 12.54 -11.70
CA SER A 357 -14.30 12.17 -11.84
C SER A 357 -13.59 11.89 -10.50
N TYR A 358 -12.41 11.28 -10.46
CA TYR A 358 -11.44 11.58 -9.40
C TYR A 358 -10.83 12.95 -9.71
N GLY A 359 -10.90 13.89 -8.77
CA GLY A 359 -10.38 15.26 -8.96
C GLY A 359 -11.31 16.18 -9.77
N GLU A 360 -12.50 15.72 -10.14
CA GLU A 360 -13.54 16.60 -10.68
C GLU A 360 -14.38 17.19 -9.55
N ARG A 361 -14.84 18.42 -9.75
CA ARG A 361 -15.77 19.13 -8.88
C ARG A 361 -16.99 19.55 -9.68
N ALA A 362 -18.12 19.63 -8.99
CA ALA A 362 -19.39 20.09 -9.51
C ALA A 362 -19.72 21.47 -8.96
N GLU A 363 -20.24 22.36 -9.80
CA GLU A 363 -20.87 23.62 -9.41
C GLU A 363 -22.27 23.72 -10.06
N LEU A 364 -23.24 24.31 -9.37
CA LEU A 364 -24.56 24.57 -9.96
C LEU A 364 -24.46 25.62 -11.05
N GLU A 365 -25.24 25.46 -12.13
CA GLU A 365 -25.31 26.47 -13.19
C GLU A 365 -26.22 27.65 -12.80
N ASN A 366 -27.39 27.36 -12.23
CA ASN A 366 -28.44 28.35 -11.91
C ASN A 366 -28.53 28.62 -10.40
N ASN A 367 -27.61 29.43 -9.86
CA ASN A 367 -27.66 29.83 -8.44
C ASN A 367 -28.88 30.73 -8.09
N GLU A 368 -29.57 31.26 -9.09
CA GLU A 368 -30.75 32.14 -8.92
C GLU A 368 -32.05 31.35 -8.68
N GLU A 369 -32.16 30.13 -9.21
CA GLU A 369 -33.35 29.29 -9.07
C GLU A 369 -33.22 28.29 -7.91
N TRP A 370 -32.01 27.74 -7.73
CA TRP A 370 -31.73 26.67 -6.78
C TRP A 370 -30.49 26.98 -5.96
N ILE A 371 -30.62 26.88 -4.64
CA ILE A 371 -29.52 27.06 -3.70
C ILE A 371 -29.23 25.71 -3.06
N SER A 372 -27.98 25.26 -3.10
CA SER A 372 -27.55 24.06 -2.39
C SER A 372 -27.41 24.32 -0.90
N LEU A 373 -27.96 23.43 -0.06
CA LEU A 373 -27.77 23.51 1.39
C LEU A 373 -26.35 23.07 1.81
N SER A 374 -25.72 22.23 1.01
CA SER A 374 -24.31 21.83 1.17
C SER A 374 -23.39 22.78 0.42
N HIS A 375 -22.22 23.04 0.99
CA HIS A 375 -21.11 23.73 0.32
C HIS A 375 -20.46 22.85 -0.76
N THR A 376 -20.50 21.53 -0.59
CA THR A 376 -19.88 20.56 -1.51
C THR A 376 -20.96 19.80 -2.27
N LEU A 377 -20.82 19.70 -3.59
CA LEU A 377 -21.77 18.98 -4.45
C LEU A 377 -21.28 17.54 -4.70
N GLU A 378 -21.28 16.72 -3.66
CA GLU A 378 -20.96 15.29 -3.73
C GLU A 378 -22.09 14.45 -3.10
N GLY A 379 -22.40 13.30 -3.68
CA GLY A 379 -23.41 12.40 -3.11
C GLY A 379 -24.84 12.91 -3.31
N ILE A 380 -25.62 12.90 -2.23
CA ILE A 380 -27.01 13.37 -2.24
C ILE A 380 -27.02 14.81 -1.73
N VAL A 381 -27.38 15.73 -2.62
CA VAL A 381 -27.46 17.17 -2.31
C VAL A 381 -28.92 17.59 -2.30
N ILE A 382 -29.32 18.23 -1.19
CA ILE A 382 -30.63 18.86 -1.09
C ILE A 382 -30.51 20.27 -1.65
N LEU A 383 -31.33 20.58 -2.65
CA LEU A 383 -31.48 21.91 -3.20
C LEU A 383 -32.76 22.53 -2.64
N LYS A 384 -32.67 23.81 -2.29
CA LYS A 384 -33.80 24.63 -1.91
C LYS A 384 -34.10 25.56 -3.06
N LYS A 385 -35.38 25.72 -3.41
CA LYS A 385 -35.79 26.77 -4.34
C LYS A 385 -35.44 28.12 -3.73
N ALA A 386 -34.72 28.97 -4.46
CA ALA A 386 -34.38 30.29 -3.97
C ALA A 386 -35.68 31.04 -3.59
N PRO A 387 -35.75 31.68 -2.40
CA PRO A 387 -36.85 32.59 -2.14
C PRO A 387 -36.79 33.68 -3.20
N GLU A 388 -37.91 33.95 -3.88
CA GLU A 388 -38.02 35.07 -4.83
C GLU A 388 -37.71 36.37 -4.09
N SER A 389 -36.44 36.77 -4.06
CA SER A 389 -36.07 38.14 -3.77
C SER A 389 -36.39 38.91 -5.05
N THR A 390 -37.61 39.46 -5.08
CA THR A 390 -38.00 40.67 -5.80
C THR A 390 -37.11 41.04 -6.98
N GLU A 391 -37.61 40.77 -8.19
CA GLU A 391 -37.30 41.59 -9.35
C GLU A 391 -37.33 43.08 -8.93
N GLY A 392 -36.18 43.75 -9.08
CA GLY A 392 -36.09 45.20 -9.05
C GLY A 392 -35.86 45.83 -7.68
N GLU A 393 -34.61 46.25 -7.45
CA GLU A 393 -34.31 47.62 -7.01
C GLU A 393 -32.86 47.96 -7.38
N ASN A 394 -32.74 48.59 -8.56
CA ASN A 394 -31.67 49.45 -9.12
C ASN A 394 -30.19 49.05 -9.03
#